data_AF-A0AAD4LM80-F1
#
_entry.id   AF-A0AAD4LM80-F1
#
_cell.length_a   1.000
_cell.length_b   1.000
_cell.length_c   1.000
_cell.angle_alpha   90.00
_cell.angle_beta   90.00
_cell.angle_gamma   90.00
#
_symmetry.space_group_name_H-M   'P 1'
#
loop_
_entity.id
_entity.type
_entity.pdbx_description
1 polymer ?
#
loop_
_entity_poly.entity_id
_entity_poly.type
_entity_poly.pdbx_seq_one_letter_code
_entity_poly.pdbx_strand_id
1 'polypeptide(L)'
;MSSTDATAIAEGTSVPRPARQNSFSSDTLQTLEKRLSQRPDRQELQDRNILKEGNVAPALQAARDQLQRSQLEDKLDQKLLHRPKPEELVKSGILKADEAPTDI
;
A
#
# COMPACT_ATOMS: atom_id res chain seq x y z
N MET A 1 -12.67 -36.75 -70.86
CA MET A 1 -11.41 -36.67 -70.10
C MET A 1 -10.97 -35.21 -70.23
N SER A 2 -10.84 -34.38 -69.20
CA SER A 2 -10.67 -34.57 -67.75
C SER A 2 -10.85 -33.19 -67.06
N SER A 3 -11.53 -33.22 -65.91
CA SER A 3 -11.46 -32.39 -64.68
C SER A 3 -11.14 -30.89 -64.82
N THR A 4 -12.08 -29.97 -64.53
CA THR A 4 -12.41 -29.41 -63.20
C THR A 4 -11.19 -29.24 -62.29
N ASP A 5 -10.71 -28.01 -62.15
CA ASP A 5 -10.05 -27.60 -60.91
C ASP A 5 -10.82 -26.42 -60.32
N ALA A 6 -11.27 -26.63 -59.10
CA ALA A 6 -12.31 -25.87 -58.44
C ALA A 6 -11.71 -24.71 -57.64
N THR A 7 -12.24 -23.53 -57.91
CA THR A 7 -12.42 -22.45 -56.95
C THR A 7 -12.83 -22.99 -55.58
N ALA A 8 -12.02 -22.77 -54.55
CA ALA A 8 -12.46 -22.67 -53.15
C ALA A 8 -11.35 -22.06 -52.29
N ILE A 9 -11.23 -20.74 -52.31
CA ILE A 9 -10.60 -20.02 -51.20
C ILE A 9 -11.59 -20.11 -50.05
N ALA A 10 -11.32 -21.05 -49.14
CA ALA A 10 -12.19 -21.39 -48.03
C ALA A 10 -12.46 -20.17 -47.15
N GLU A 11 -13.75 -20.05 -46.82
CA GLU A 11 -14.38 -19.01 -46.03
C GLU A 11 -13.71 -18.76 -44.68
N GLY A 12 -13.90 -17.52 -44.21
CA GLY A 12 -13.42 -17.03 -42.93
C GLY A 12 -13.76 -17.97 -41.78
N THR A 13 -12.72 -18.39 -41.06
CA THR A 13 -12.87 -18.91 -39.71
C THR A 13 -13.26 -17.73 -38.81
N SER A 14 -14.56 -17.43 -38.73
CA SER A 14 -15.11 -16.52 -37.73
C SER A 14 -15.06 -17.22 -36.37
N VAL A 15 -13.99 -16.97 -35.62
CA VAL A 15 -13.90 -17.41 -34.23
C VAL A 15 -15.12 -16.84 -33.48
N PRO A 16 -15.96 -17.66 -32.83
CA PRO A 16 -17.11 -17.17 -32.09
C PRO A 16 -16.57 -16.38 -30.89
N ARG A 17 -16.53 -15.05 -31.02
CA ARG A 17 -16.22 -14.15 -29.92
C ARG A 17 -17.36 -14.29 -28.91
N PRO A 18 -17.12 -14.80 -27.69
CA PRO A 18 -18.18 -14.92 -26.71
C PRO A 18 -18.76 -13.54 -26.45
N ALA A 19 -20.08 -13.42 -26.57
CA ALA A 19 -20.78 -12.20 -26.22
C ALA A 19 -20.53 -11.93 -24.73
N ARG A 20 -19.80 -10.85 -24.43
CA ARG A 20 -19.64 -10.37 -23.05
C ARG A 20 -21.01 -9.97 -22.53
N GLN A 21 -21.63 -10.85 -21.76
CA GLN A 21 -22.83 -10.52 -21.01
C GLN A 21 -22.41 -9.67 -19.82
N ASN A 22 -22.92 -8.44 -19.72
CA ASN A 22 -22.79 -7.65 -18.51
C ASN A 22 -23.71 -8.25 -17.45
N SER A 23 -23.16 -9.15 -16.63
CA SER A 23 -23.90 -9.90 -15.61
C SER A 23 -24.03 -9.15 -14.28
N PHE A 24 -24.21 -7.83 -14.32
CA PHE A 24 -24.40 -7.06 -13.09
C PHE A 24 -25.89 -7.05 -12.74
N SER A 25 -26.25 -7.65 -11.61
CA SER A 25 -27.62 -7.60 -11.09
C SER A 25 -27.95 -6.19 -10.61
N SER A 26 -29.23 -5.79 -10.68
CA SER A 26 -29.69 -4.47 -10.23
C SER A 26 -29.26 -4.18 -8.78
N ASP A 27 -29.33 -5.18 -7.90
CA ASP A 27 -28.93 -5.06 -6.49
C ASP A 27 -27.44 -4.75 -6.33
N THR A 28 -26.59 -5.32 -7.20
CA THR A 28 -25.14 -5.05 -7.16
C THR A 28 -24.85 -3.61 -7.58
N LEU A 29 -25.58 -3.06 -8.55
CA LEU A 29 -25.44 -1.67 -8.98
C LEU A 29 -25.85 -0.71 -7.86
N GLN A 30 -27.01 -0.96 -7.24
CA GLN A 30 -27.51 -0.10 -6.16
C GLN A 30 -26.60 -0.13 -4.92
N THR A 31 -26.05 -1.31 -4.58
CA THR A 31 -25.08 -1.45 -3.48
C THR A 31 -23.77 -0.73 -3.78
N LEU A 32 -23.29 -0.81 -5.03
CA LEU A 32 -22.06 -0.16 -5.45
C LEU A 32 -22.20 1.37 -5.40
N GLU A 33 -23.29 1.91 -5.93
CA GLU A 33 -23.58 3.34 -5.93
C GLU A 33 -23.58 3.91 -4.50
N LYS A 34 -24.24 3.21 -3.56
CA LYS A 34 -24.23 3.58 -2.14
C LYS A 34 -22.81 3.58 -1.53
N ARG A 35 -21.95 2.64 -1.91
CA ARG A 35 -20.57 2.58 -1.39
C ARG A 35 -19.67 3.65 -2.00
N LEU A 36 -19.88 3.99 -3.27
CA LEU A 36 -19.12 5.03 -3.95
C LEU A 36 -19.45 6.42 -3.41
N SER A 37 -20.71 6.68 -3.05
CA SER A 37 -21.10 7.95 -2.42
C SER A 37 -20.54 8.12 -1.00
N GLN A 38 -20.25 7.02 -0.30
CA GLN A 38 -19.65 7.01 1.04
C GLN A 38 -18.12 6.80 1.01
N ARG A 39 -17.49 6.92 -0.16
CA ARG A 39 -16.06 6.66 -0.32
C ARG A 39 -15.24 7.71 0.44
N PRO A 40 -14.37 7.31 1.38
CA PRO A 40 -13.46 8.23 2.08
C PRO A 40 -12.45 8.89 1.16
N ASP A 41 -12.01 10.08 1.53
CA ASP A 41 -10.96 10.80 0.83
C ASP A 41 -9.59 10.15 1.02
N ARG A 42 -8.69 10.41 0.07
CA ARG A 42 -7.32 9.86 0.12
C ARG A 42 -6.58 10.28 1.40
N GLN A 43 -6.75 11.53 1.83
CA GLN A 43 -6.11 12.08 3.03
C GLN A 43 -6.59 11.36 4.29
N GLU A 44 -7.91 11.15 4.43
CA GLU A 44 -8.48 10.43 5.58
C GLU A 44 -7.92 9.01 5.69
N LEU A 45 -7.68 8.34 4.56
CA LEU A 45 -7.05 7.01 4.55
C LEU A 45 -5.58 7.04 4.97
N GLN A 46 -4.87 8.15 4.72
CA GLN A 46 -3.48 8.34 5.15
C GLN A 46 -3.41 8.63 6.64
N ASP A 47 -4.26 9.51 7.15
CA ASP A 47 -4.34 9.85 8.58
C ASP A 47 -4.65 8.62 9.43
N ARG A 48 -5.55 7.76 8.93
CA ARG A 48 -5.87 6.46 9.56
C ARG A 48 -4.82 5.38 9.35
N ASN A 49 -3.69 5.70 8.71
CA ASN A 49 -2.59 4.77 8.40
C ASN A 49 -3.00 3.56 7.55
N ILE A 50 -4.11 3.64 6.81
CA ILE A 50 -4.59 2.59 5.89
C ILE A 50 -3.83 2.67 4.57
N LEU A 51 -3.71 3.88 4.01
CA LEU A 51 -2.92 4.15 2.81
C LEU A 51 -1.60 4.78 3.23
N LYS A 52 -0.45 4.21 2.82
CA LYS A 52 0.84 4.85 3.11
C LYS A 52 1.04 6.11 2.27
N GLU A 53 1.76 7.07 2.83
CA GLU A 53 2.09 8.31 2.15
C GLU A 53 3.16 8.11 1.06
N GLY A 54 3.01 8.86 -0.04
CA GLY A 54 3.98 8.91 -1.14
C GLY A 54 3.43 8.45 -2.50
N ASN A 55 4.29 8.59 -3.50
CA ASN A 55 4.03 8.22 -4.89
C ASN A 55 4.86 6.98 -5.30
N VAL A 56 4.96 6.01 -4.40
CA VAL A 56 5.69 4.76 -4.64
C VAL A 56 4.74 3.76 -5.30
N ALA A 57 5.24 2.99 -6.26
CA ALA A 57 4.46 1.93 -6.89
C ALA A 57 3.97 0.92 -5.84
N PRO A 58 2.72 0.40 -5.93
CA PRO A 58 2.18 -0.54 -4.93
C PRO A 58 3.06 -1.76 -4.68
N ALA A 59 3.75 -2.26 -5.72
CA ALA A 59 4.65 -3.40 -5.62
C ALA A 59 5.91 -3.14 -4.78
N LEU A 60 6.36 -1.89 -4.65
CA LEU A 60 7.60 -1.52 -3.94
C LEU A 60 7.35 -1.00 -2.52
N GLN A 61 6.09 -0.78 -2.16
CA GLN A 61 5.70 -0.18 -0.89
C GLN A 61 6.17 -1.02 0.31
N ALA A 62 6.00 -2.35 0.25
CA ALA A 62 6.44 -3.26 1.30
C ALA A 62 7.97 -3.23 1.49
N ALA A 63 8.73 -3.24 0.40
CA ALA A 63 10.20 -3.19 0.46
C ALA A 63 10.71 -1.86 1.02
N ARG A 64 10.09 -0.74 0.64
CA ARG A 64 10.37 0.58 1.22
C ARG A 64 10.11 0.58 2.73
N ASP A 65 8.95 0.09 3.16
CA ASP A 65 8.55 0.12 4.57
C ASP A 65 9.51 -0.73 5.43
N GLN A 66 9.93 -1.89 4.91
CA GLN A 66 10.94 -2.74 5.57
C GLN A 66 12.29 -2.02 5.71
N LEU A 67 12.76 -1.37 4.64
CA LEU A 67 14.00 -0.60 4.68
C LEU A 67 13.91 0.58 5.67
N GLN A 68 12.80 1.33 5.61
CA GLN A 68 12.57 2.46 6.51
C GLN A 68 12.56 2.01 7.97
N ARG A 69 11.94 0.85 8.25
CA ARG A 69 11.92 0.28 9.60
C ARG A 69 13.32 -0.10 10.07
N SER A 70 14.09 -0.84 9.27
CA SER A 70 15.47 -1.22 9.62
C SER A 70 16.34 0.01 9.88
N GLN A 71 16.25 1.05 9.04
CA GLN A 71 16.99 2.30 9.26
C GLN A 71 16.58 3.01 10.56
N LEU A 72 15.30 2.93 10.94
CA LEU A 72 14.82 3.51 12.19
C LEU A 72 15.30 2.71 13.41
N GLU A 73 15.30 1.38 13.32
CA GLU A 73 15.84 0.49 14.35
C GLU A 73 17.33 0.79 14.58
N ASP A 74 18.15 0.80 13.52
CA ASP A 74 19.59 1.12 13.64
C ASP A 74 19.84 2.50 14.26
N LYS A 75 19.07 3.52 13.84
CA LYS A 75 19.19 4.89 14.37
C LYS A 75 18.77 4.97 15.83
N LEU A 76 17.74 4.22 16.22
CA LEU A 76 17.27 4.18 17.60
C LEU A 76 18.31 3.49 18.48
N ASP A 77 18.85 2.36 18.05
CA ASP A 77 19.86 1.60 18.78
C ASP A 77 21.11 2.45 19.05
N GLN A 78 21.60 3.17 18.04
CA GLN A 78 22.72 4.10 18.21
C GLN A 78 22.43 5.18 19.28
N LYS A 79 21.20 5.73 19.29
CA LYS A 79 20.81 6.74 20.29
C LYS A 79 20.66 6.15 21.69
N LEU A 80 20.22 4.90 21.79
CA LEU A 80 20.11 4.20 23.07
C LEU A 80 21.48 3.85 23.65
N LEU A 81 22.45 3.45 22.82
CA LEU A 81 23.83 3.19 23.25
C LEU A 81 24.48 4.44 23.85
N HIS A 82 24.19 5.62 23.30
CA HIS A 82 24.69 6.91 23.79
C HIS A 82 23.69 7.64 24.69
N ARG A 83 22.77 6.92 25.33
CA ARG A 83 21.79 7.52 26.24
C ARG A 83 22.52 8.13 27.46
N PRO A 84 22.43 9.45 27.68
CA PRO A 84 23.10 10.10 28.81
C PRO A 84 22.50 9.67 30.14
N LYS A 85 23.34 9.60 31.17
CA LYS A 85 22.91 9.27 32.53
C LYS A 85 22.08 10.41 33.12
N PRO A 86 21.16 10.12 34.08
CA PRO A 86 20.37 11.16 34.73
C PRO A 86 21.25 12.23 35.41
N GLU A 87 22.39 11.85 36.00
CA GLU A 87 23.35 12.78 36.60
C GLU A 87 23.91 13.80 35.59
N GLU A 88 24.22 13.33 34.37
CA GLU A 88 24.71 14.19 33.29
C GLU A 88 23.64 15.20 32.86
N LEU A 89 22.37 14.77 32.84
CA LEU A 89 21.23 15.64 32.55
C LEU A 89 20.99 16.71 33.62
N VAL A 90 21.22 16.38 34.90
CA VAL A 90 21.19 17.34 36.01
C VAL A 90 22.31 18.36 35.87
N LYS A 91 23.53 17.91 35.56
CA LYS A 91 24.68 18.80 35.33
C LYS A 91 24.47 19.76 34.15
N SER A 92 23.81 19.30 33.09
CA SER A 92 23.43 20.16 31.96
C SER A 92 22.21 21.06 32.22
N GLY A 93 21.60 20.99 33.41
CA GLY A 93 20.44 21.79 33.78
C GLY A 93 19.13 21.39 33.09
N ILE A 94 19.07 20.19 32.50
CA ILE A 94 17.89 19.66 31.81
C ILE A 94 16.95 18.98 32.82
N LEU A 95 17.52 18.25 33.78
CA LEU A 95 16.79 17.55 34.84
C LEU A 95 17.03 18.24 36.20
N LYS A 96 16.01 18.28 37.06
CA LYS A 96 16.15 18.79 38.43
C LYS A 96 16.67 17.67 39.35
N ALA A 97 17.48 18.03 40.34
CA ALA A 97 18.10 17.05 41.25
C ALA A 97 17.05 16.22 42.03
N ASP A 98 15.92 16.82 42.40
CA ASP A 98 14.83 16.14 43.14
C ASP A 98 13.98 15.19 42.27
N GLU A 99 14.15 15.25 40.95
CA GLU A 99 13.36 14.51 39.96
C GLU A 99 14.17 13.37 39.30
N ALA A 100 15.42 13.18 39.73
CA ALA A 100 16.27 12.10 39.27
C ALA A 100 15.72 10.75 39.79
N PRO A 101 15.47 9.77 38.91
CA PRO A 101 15.10 8.42 39.35
C PRO A 101 16.23 7.86 40.21
N THR A 102 15.91 7.52 41.47
CA THR A 102 16.81 6.71 42.30
C THR A 102 16.90 5.32 41.70
N ASP A 103 18.12 4.86 41.46
CA ASP A 103 18.42 3.55 40.87
C ASP A 103 17.58 2.43 41.54
N ILE A 104 16.83 1.68 40.73
CA ILE A 104 16.14 0.43 41.13
C ILE A 104 17.05 -0.74 40.78
#